data_AF-A0A1F4YM03-F1
#
_entry.id   AF-A0A1F4YM03-F1
#
_cell.length_a   1.000
_cell.length_b   1.000
_cell.length_c   1.000
_cell.angle_alpha   90.00
_cell.angle_beta   90.00
_cell.angle_gamma   90.00
#
_symmetry.space_group_name_H-M   'P 1'
#
loop_
_entity.id
_entity.type
_entity.pdbx_description
1 polymer ?
#
loop_
_entity_poly.entity_id
_entity_poly.type
_entity_poly.pdbx_seq_one_letter_code
_entity_poly.pdbx_strand_id
1 'polypeptide(L)'
;MQITPEKRPLRLLLLTFSLFSISFAQENITIEKPDSAFVFRYEMLAPPPGPPGDIAAKDLTNDPGEAILVTWSNAPGDNDVYHTVDAYLIYRSDNPDSGFVFLSRIPGGSSEYSDSDTSLLNGRQYYYKAASLYGEDTLYSAVSGAATPSAQLFHTQRVVVLVLMLAFSGFALYFIFHAKRGKTMYVRPIAGINAVDEAIGRATEMGRPILFVPGLGDPSQVATIAAFTVLARVARRVAEYQTRIIVPNYDPVVMAICQEVVKEAYSAEGRADAFNERDVYFVTQDQFPYTASVNGTMLRERPATNFYMGKFYAESLILSETGFVAGSIQIAGTD
;
A
#
# COMPACT_ATOMS: atom_id res chain seq x y z
N MET A 1 28.97 36.61 -34.79
CA MET A 1 27.55 36.39 -35.13
C MET A 1 27.27 34.91 -35.00
N GLN A 2 26.58 34.52 -33.92
CA GLN A 2 25.85 33.27 -33.63
C GLN A 2 25.92 33.07 -32.11
N ILE A 3 24.87 33.55 -31.45
CA ILE A 3 24.62 33.38 -30.02
C ILE A 3 23.69 32.18 -29.91
N THR A 4 24.16 31.11 -29.27
CA THR A 4 23.35 30.00 -28.75
C THR A 4 22.56 30.45 -27.52
N PRO A 5 21.27 30.09 -27.36
CA PRO A 5 20.51 30.46 -26.17
C PRO A 5 20.78 29.48 -25.03
N GLU A 6 21.18 30.05 -23.89
CA GLU A 6 21.42 29.40 -22.61
C GLU A 6 20.08 29.03 -21.95
N LYS A 7 19.96 27.76 -21.52
CA LYS A 7 18.81 27.23 -20.78
C LYS A 7 18.77 27.83 -19.37
N ARG A 8 17.73 28.61 -19.05
CA ARG A 8 17.46 29.08 -17.68
C ARG A 8 16.75 28.00 -16.85
N PRO A 9 17.07 27.84 -15.55
CA PRO A 9 16.41 26.87 -14.69
C PRO A 9 15.01 27.33 -14.25
N LEU A 10 14.09 26.38 -14.23
CA LEU A 10 12.70 26.49 -13.80
C LEU A 10 12.63 26.90 -12.32
N ARG A 11 12.22 28.14 -12.02
CA ARG A 11 11.95 28.58 -10.64
C ARG A 11 10.56 28.15 -10.23
N LEU A 12 10.50 27.32 -9.19
CA LEU A 12 9.31 26.87 -8.47
C LEU A 12 8.58 28.09 -7.90
N LEU A 13 7.40 28.42 -8.43
CA LEU A 13 6.55 29.50 -7.95
C LEU A 13 5.74 28.98 -6.73
N LEU A 14 6.20 29.30 -5.52
CA LEU A 14 5.45 29.10 -4.28
C LEU A 14 4.28 30.10 -4.26
N LEU A 15 3.06 29.58 -4.32
CA LEU A 15 1.83 30.35 -4.23
C LEU A 15 1.54 30.67 -2.76
N THR A 16 1.93 31.87 -2.30
CA THR A 16 1.56 32.36 -0.96
C THR A 16 0.16 32.94 -1.00
N PHE A 17 -0.80 32.27 -0.35
CA PHE A 17 -2.15 32.79 -0.13
C PHE A 17 -2.09 33.88 0.95
N SER A 18 -2.14 35.15 0.53
CA SER A 18 -2.36 36.28 1.43
C SER A 18 -3.86 36.42 1.73
N LEU A 19 -4.25 36.17 2.97
CA LEU A 19 -5.59 36.49 3.48
C LEU A 19 -5.80 38.00 3.45
N PHE A 20 -6.65 38.47 2.55
CA PHE A 20 -7.16 39.84 2.56
C PHE A 20 -8.36 39.90 3.49
N SER A 21 -8.19 40.49 4.68
CA SER A 21 -9.30 40.80 5.58
C SER A 21 -10.07 41.98 5.03
N ILE A 22 -11.21 41.73 4.39
CA ILE A 22 -12.18 42.77 4.05
C ILE A 22 -12.95 43.09 5.33
N SER A 23 -12.67 44.23 5.96
CA SER A 23 -13.57 44.79 6.98
C SER A 23 -14.81 45.34 6.28
N PHE A 24 -15.91 44.62 6.38
CA PHE A 24 -17.22 45.19 6.12
C PHE A 24 -17.58 46.09 7.31
N ALA A 25 -17.87 47.36 7.04
CA ALA A 25 -18.53 48.21 8.01
C ALA A 25 -19.93 47.61 8.26
N GLN A 26 -20.12 47.04 9.44
CA GLN A 26 -21.43 46.59 9.89
C GLN A 26 -22.25 47.84 10.21
N GLU A 27 -23.15 48.21 9.30
CA GLU A 27 -24.21 49.15 9.61
C GLU A 27 -25.01 48.52 10.75
N ASN A 28 -24.99 49.15 11.93
CA ASN A 28 -25.82 48.73 13.06
C ASN A 28 -27.28 49.02 12.70
N ILE A 29 -27.87 48.09 11.96
CA ILE A 29 -29.32 47.98 11.84
C ILE A 29 -29.76 47.48 13.21
N THR A 30 -30.24 48.40 14.05
CA THR A 30 -31.03 48.04 15.21
C THR A 30 -32.30 47.38 14.67
N ILE A 31 -32.28 46.05 14.55
CA ILE A 31 -33.49 45.30 14.28
C ILE A 31 -34.34 45.46 15.54
N GLU A 32 -35.36 46.33 15.47
CA GLU A 32 -36.40 46.38 16.47
C GLU A 32 -36.91 44.96 16.65
N LYS A 33 -36.86 44.46 17.89
CA LYS A 33 -37.43 43.15 18.23
C LYS A 33 -38.89 43.23 17.77
N PRO A 34 -39.33 42.39 16.82
CA PRO A 34 -40.66 42.50 16.27
C PRO A 34 -41.66 42.47 17.41
N ASP A 35 -42.61 43.41 17.37
CA ASP A 35 -43.70 43.49 18.33
C ASP A 35 -44.30 42.09 18.54
N SER A 36 -44.63 41.73 19.77
CA SER A 36 -45.14 40.38 20.07
C SER A 36 -46.37 40.04 19.23
N ALA A 37 -47.15 41.03 18.80
CA ALA A 37 -48.27 40.88 17.85
C ALA A 37 -47.83 40.54 16.40
N PHE A 38 -46.65 40.98 15.96
CA PHE A 38 -46.09 40.66 14.64
C PHE A 38 -45.51 39.25 14.60
N VAL A 39 -44.80 38.83 15.66
CA VAL A 39 -44.34 37.44 15.84
C VAL A 39 -45.53 36.48 15.91
N PHE A 40 -46.56 36.83 16.68
CA PHE A 40 -47.77 36.02 16.82
C PHE A 40 -48.58 35.92 15.51
N ARG A 41 -48.58 36.95 14.67
CA ARG A 41 -49.18 36.88 13.32
C ARG A 41 -48.36 36.02 12.35
N TYR A 42 -47.03 36.01 12.49
CA TYR A 42 -46.11 35.25 11.64
C TYR A 42 -46.20 33.74 11.91
N GLU A 43 -46.35 33.34 13.19
CA GLU A 43 -46.62 31.93 13.58
C GLU A 43 -48.00 31.44 13.11
N MET A 44 -49.03 32.30 13.02
CA MET A 44 -50.37 31.89 12.59
C MET A 44 -50.54 31.65 11.07
N LEU A 45 -49.52 31.97 10.26
CA LEU A 45 -49.54 31.81 8.79
C LEU A 45 -48.72 30.63 8.28
N ALA A 46 -47.83 30.07 9.11
CA ALA A 46 -47.05 28.90 8.75
C ALA A 46 -47.93 27.64 8.85
N PRO A 47 -47.87 26.70 7.88
CA PRO A 47 -48.50 25.41 8.07
C PRO A 47 -47.91 24.75 9.32
N PRO A 48 -48.74 24.15 10.19
CA PRO A 48 -48.25 23.51 11.40
C PRO A 48 -47.23 22.41 11.03
N PRO A 49 -46.18 22.22 11.85
CA PRO A 49 -45.20 21.16 11.61
C PRO A 49 -45.93 19.82 11.45
N GLY A 50 -45.58 19.08 10.40
CA GLY A 50 -46.19 17.80 10.08
C GLY A 50 -45.17 16.66 10.02
N PRO A 51 -45.61 15.40 10.03
CA PRO A 51 -44.71 14.27 9.81
C PRO A 51 -44.21 14.22 8.36
N PRO A 52 -43.08 13.53 8.10
CA PRO A 52 -42.64 13.23 6.74
C PRO A 52 -43.67 12.35 6.00
N GLY A 53 -43.81 12.59 4.70
CA GLY A 53 -44.77 11.91 3.83
C GLY A 53 -44.13 10.81 2.97
N ASP A 54 -44.97 10.04 2.27
CA ASP A 54 -44.59 9.11 1.18
C ASP A 54 -43.37 8.21 1.44
N ILE A 55 -43.23 7.72 2.67
CA ILE A 55 -42.09 6.87 3.01
C ILE A 55 -42.10 5.57 2.19
N ALA A 56 -40.99 5.31 1.51
CA ALA A 56 -40.77 4.12 0.71
C ALA A 56 -39.40 3.53 1.04
N ALA A 57 -39.38 2.21 1.22
CA ALA A 57 -38.16 1.44 1.43
C ALA A 57 -38.00 0.45 0.26
N LYS A 58 -36.79 0.38 -0.32
CA LYS A 58 -36.47 -0.49 -1.45
C LYS A 58 -35.08 -1.10 -1.27
N ASP A 59 -34.92 -2.32 -1.78
CA ASP A 59 -33.61 -2.97 -1.86
C ASP A 59 -32.59 -2.06 -2.56
N LEU A 60 -31.40 -1.93 -1.99
CA LEU A 60 -30.34 -1.16 -2.64
C LEU A 60 -29.80 -1.96 -3.82
N THR A 61 -29.57 -1.31 -4.97
CA THR A 61 -28.99 -2.04 -6.11
C THR A 61 -27.47 -2.15 -6.00
N ASN A 62 -26.91 -3.23 -6.55
CA ASN A 62 -25.49 -3.54 -6.60
C ASN A 62 -24.86 -3.74 -5.21
N ASP A 63 -25.51 -4.47 -4.31
CA ASP A 63 -24.99 -4.77 -2.98
C ASP A 63 -25.05 -6.29 -2.69
N PRO A 64 -24.42 -6.77 -1.60
CA PRO A 64 -24.45 -8.18 -1.23
C PRO A 64 -25.78 -8.63 -0.59
N GLY A 65 -26.84 -7.81 -0.62
CA GLY A 65 -28.13 -8.11 0.00
C GLY A 65 -28.17 -7.74 1.47
N GLU A 66 -27.50 -6.65 1.82
CA GLU A 66 -27.32 -6.17 3.19
C GLU A 66 -27.72 -4.69 3.36
N ALA A 67 -28.28 -4.07 2.32
CA ALA A 67 -28.66 -2.66 2.34
C ALA A 67 -30.08 -2.40 1.82
N ILE A 68 -30.80 -1.49 2.48
CA ILE A 68 -32.10 -0.97 2.05
C ILE A 68 -32.02 0.55 1.96
N LEU A 69 -32.48 1.10 0.83
CA LEU A 69 -32.65 2.54 0.64
C LEU A 69 -34.04 2.96 1.13
N VAL A 70 -34.07 3.87 2.10
CA VAL A 70 -35.29 4.48 2.63
C VAL A 70 -35.38 5.91 2.11
N THR A 71 -36.53 6.27 1.57
CA THR A 71 -36.82 7.59 0.98
C THR A 71 -38.13 8.12 1.54
N TRP A 72 -38.25 9.44 1.68
CA TRP A 72 -39.48 10.09 2.14
C TRP A 72 -39.64 11.48 1.52
N SER A 73 -40.87 11.98 1.49
CA SER A 73 -41.17 13.38 1.20
C SER A 73 -40.92 14.22 2.46
N ASN A 74 -40.27 15.37 2.29
CA ASN A 74 -39.98 16.29 3.38
C ASN A 74 -41.27 16.69 4.12
N ALA A 75 -41.15 16.85 5.43
CA ALA A 75 -42.23 17.29 6.29
C ALA A 75 -42.72 18.70 5.91
N PRO A 76 -44.03 19.01 6.08
CA PRO A 76 -44.54 20.37 5.91
C PRO A 76 -43.79 21.35 6.82
N GLY A 77 -43.22 22.40 6.22
CA GLY A 77 -42.37 23.37 6.93
C GLY A 77 -40.89 23.02 6.98
N ASP A 78 -40.44 21.90 6.40
CA ASP A 78 -39.01 21.64 6.21
C ASP A 78 -38.46 22.44 5.02
N ASN A 79 -37.32 23.12 5.21
CA ASN A 79 -36.73 24.10 4.28
C ASN A 79 -37.60 25.34 3.97
N ASP A 80 -38.55 25.71 4.85
CA ASP A 80 -39.29 26.96 4.75
C ASP A 80 -38.65 28.07 5.60
N VAL A 81 -38.95 29.34 5.32
CA VAL A 81 -38.45 30.50 6.10
C VAL A 81 -39.02 30.53 7.52
N TYR A 82 -40.10 29.77 7.76
CA TYR A 82 -40.93 29.85 8.96
C TYR A 82 -40.63 28.74 9.99
N HIS A 83 -40.22 27.55 9.56
CA HIS A 83 -39.84 26.42 10.42
C HIS A 83 -38.70 25.64 9.76
N THR A 84 -37.89 24.94 10.55
CA THR A 84 -36.87 24.02 10.01
C THR A 84 -36.95 22.75 10.81
N VAL A 85 -37.08 21.60 10.14
CA VAL A 85 -36.97 20.30 10.81
C VAL A 85 -35.58 20.20 11.41
N ASP A 86 -35.48 19.92 12.71
CA ASP A 86 -34.17 19.78 13.36
C ASP A 86 -33.45 18.51 12.87
N ALA A 87 -34.21 17.44 12.68
CA ALA A 87 -33.75 16.18 12.13
C ALA A 87 -34.90 15.24 11.72
N TYR A 88 -34.58 14.28 10.87
CA TYR A 88 -35.38 13.08 10.66
C TYR A 88 -34.82 11.91 11.47
N LEU A 89 -35.68 11.27 12.25
CA LEU A 89 -35.37 10.06 13.02
C LEU A 89 -35.88 8.84 12.22
N ILE A 90 -34.98 7.92 11.89
CA ILE A 90 -35.32 6.71 11.13
C ILE A 90 -35.41 5.53 12.08
N TYR A 91 -36.50 4.77 11.94
CA TYR A 91 -36.79 3.57 12.72
C TYR A 91 -37.01 2.38 11.81
N ARG A 92 -36.69 1.19 12.28
CA ARG A 92 -36.88 -0.09 11.58
C ARG A 92 -37.51 -1.14 12.47
N SER A 93 -38.38 -1.96 11.89
CA SER A 93 -38.90 -3.18 12.50
C SER A 93 -38.89 -4.36 11.51
N ASP A 94 -38.95 -5.58 12.02
CA ASP A 94 -39.25 -6.79 11.26
C ASP A 94 -40.77 -7.10 11.22
N ASN A 95 -41.59 -6.28 11.86
CA ASN A 95 -43.05 -6.36 11.90
C ASN A 95 -43.67 -4.99 11.50
N PRO A 96 -44.75 -4.96 10.71
CA PRO A 96 -45.39 -3.71 10.28
C PRO A 96 -45.99 -2.88 11.44
N ASP A 97 -46.45 -3.53 12.52
CA ASP A 97 -47.30 -2.88 13.53
C ASP A 97 -46.53 -2.46 14.79
N SER A 98 -45.44 -3.16 15.14
CA SER A 98 -44.72 -2.96 16.41
C SER A 98 -43.23 -3.27 16.28
N GLY A 99 -42.42 -3.03 17.33
CA GLY A 99 -41.00 -3.42 17.36
C GLY A 99 -40.02 -2.46 16.69
N PHE A 100 -40.44 -1.21 16.40
CA PHE A 100 -39.60 -0.21 15.76
C PHE A 100 -38.43 0.22 16.65
N VAL A 101 -37.21 -0.08 16.21
CA VAL A 101 -35.95 0.33 16.84
C VAL A 101 -35.41 1.55 16.09
N PHE A 102 -34.91 2.53 16.85
CA PHE A 102 -34.25 3.69 16.31
C PHE A 102 -32.92 3.30 15.64
N LEU A 103 -32.70 3.77 14.41
CA LEU A 103 -31.49 3.52 13.64
C LEU A 103 -30.56 4.74 13.63
N SER A 104 -31.07 5.88 13.16
CA SER A 104 -30.22 7.05 12.92
C SER A 104 -31.00 8.36 12.96
N ARG A 105 -30.29 9.44 13.27
CA ARG A 105 -30.76 10.83 13.24
C ARG A 105 -30.10 11.54 12.07
N ILE A 106 -30.89 11.89 11.07
CA ILE A 106 -30.44 12.53 9.83
C ILE A 106 -30.78 14.02 9.89
N PRO A 107 -29.89 14.94 9.47
CA PRO A 107 -30.18 16.37 9.46
C PRO A 107 -31.45 16.72 8.66
N GLY A 108 -32.16 17.76 9.08
CA GLY A 108 -33.29 18.34 8.33
C GLY A 108 -32.90 18.71 6.89
N GLY A 109 -33.88 18.72 5.98
CA GLY A 109 -33.67 18.88 4.55
C GLY A 109 -33.18 17.63 3.80
N SER A 110 -32.88 16.54 4.50
CA SER A 110 -32.57 15.24 3.88
C SER A 110 -33.85 14.45 3.55
N SER A 111 -33.84 13.71 2.45
CA SER A 111 -34.99 12.92 1.97
C SER A 111 -34.66 11.44 1.75
N GLU A 112 -33.44 11.01 2.10
CA GLU A 112 -32.97 9.65 1.89
C GLU A 112 -32.05 9.16 3.02
N TYR A 113 -32.05 7.86 3.26
CA TYR A 113 -31.18 7.15 4.20
C TYR A 113 -30.89 5.74 3.68
N SER A 114 -29.61 5.34 3.73
CA SER A 114 -29.17 3.98 3.41
C SER A 114 -28.99 3.17 4.69
N ASP A 115 -29.81 2.14 4.89
CA ASP A 115 -29.67 1.20 5.99
C ASP A 115 -28.69 0.08 5.62
N SER A 116 -27.40 0.41 5.55
CA SER A 116 -26.31 -0.55 5.22
C SER A 116 -25.48 -1.00 6.41
N ASP A 117 -25.56 -0.27 7.53
CA ASP A 117 -24.60 -0.41 8.64
C ASP A 117 -25.11 -1.30 9.79
N THR A 118 -26.28 -1.93 9.60
CA THR A 118 -27.10 -2.49 10.69
C THR A 118 -27.41 -3.98 10.53
N SER A 119 -26.55 -4.71 9.79
CA SER A 119 -26.57 -6.17 9.60
C SER A 119 -27.94 -6.71 9.20
N LEU A 120 -28.51 -6.19 8.11
CA LEU A 120 -29.72 -6.73 7.51
C LEU A 120 -29.50 -8.17 7.05
N LEU A 121 -30.51 -9.03 7.25
CA LEU A 121 -30.48 -10.41 6.79
C LEU A 121 -31.13 -10.50 5.41
N ASN A 122 -30.37 -10.96 4.42
CA ASN A 122 -30.83 -11.23 3.06
C ASN A 122 -32.12 -12.08 3.06
N GLY A 123 -33.13 -11.64 2.31
CA GLY A 123 -34.42 -12.33 2.18
C GLY A 123 -35.41 -12.08 3.34
N ARG A 124 -35.04 -11.32 4.38
CA ARG A 124 -35.96 -10.95 5.46
C ARG A 124 -36.65 -9.62 5.16
N GLN A 125 -37.94 -9.53 5.50
CA GLN A 125 -38.72 -8.30 5.34
C GLN A 125 -38.46 -7.33 6.49
N TYR A 126 -38.29 -6.06 6.13
CA TYR A 126 -38.14 -4.95 7.06
C TYR A 126 -39.11 -3.82 6.71
N TYR A 127 -39.54 -3.11 7.74
CA TYR A 127 -40.48 -2.00 7.68
C TYR A 127 -39.85 -0.78 8.33
N TYR A 128 -40.07 0.39 7.76
CA TYR A 128 -39.44 1.63 8.21
C TYR A 128 -40.48 2.68 8.58
N LYS A 129 -40.11 3.53 9.52
CA LYS A 129 -40.82 4.77 9.86
C LYS A 129 -39.81 5.90 9.92
N ALA A 130 -40.18 7.06 9.41
CA ALA A 130 -39.45 8.30 9.62
C ALA A 130 -40.24 9.16 10.60
N ALA A 131 -39.57 9.97 11.39
CA ALA A 131 -40.22 11.00 12.18
C ALA A 131 -39.47 12.32 12.05
N SER A 132 -40.20 13.41 11.89
CA SER A 132 -39.62 14.75 11.95
C SER A 132 -39.54 15.20 13.41
N LEU A 133 -38.39 15.72 13.79
CA LEU A 133 -38.15 16.36 15.09
C LEU A 133 -38.29 17.87 14.94
N TYR A 134 -39.17 18.46 15.75
CA TYR A 134 -39.39 19.90 15.84
C TYR A 134 -39.34 20.31 17.32
N GLY A 135 -38.20 20.84 17.77
CA GLY A 135 -38.00 21.14 19.19
C GLY A 135 -38.12 19.88 20.06
N GLU A 136 -39.16 19.80 20.89
CA GLU A 136 -39.46 18.63 21.72
C GLU A 136 -40.45 17.65 21.06
N ASP A 137 -41.13 18.06 19.98
CA ASP A 137 -42.15 17.26 19.32
C ASP A 137 -41.54 16.30 18.29
N THR A 138 -41.99 15.04 18.33
CA THR A 138 -41.62 14.00 17.35
C THR A 138 -42.87 13.53 16.61
N LEU A 139 -42.94 13.81 15.31
CA LEU A 139 -44.10 13.50 14.47
C LEU A 139 -43.76 12.37 13.49
N TYR A 140 -44.44 11.23 13.63
CA TYR A 140 -44.15 9.99 12.89
C TYR A 140 -44.89 9.91 11.55
N SER A 141 -44.21 9.41 10.52
CA SER A 141 -44.79 9.01 9.24
C SER A 141 -45.66 7.75 9.37
N ALA A 142 -46.37 7.44 8.30
CA ALA A 142 -46.88 6.09 8.09
C ALA A 142 -45.74 5.05 8.07
N VAL A 143 -46.08 3.77 8.20
CA VAL A 143 -45.12 2.66 7.98
C VAL A 143 -44.84 2.55 6.49
N SER A 144 -43.58 2.35 6.09
CA SER A 144 -43.24 2.02 4.71
C SER A 144 -43.84 0.68 4.29
N GLY A 145 -43.92 0.44 2.97
CA GLY A 145 -44.08 -0.92 2.46
C GLY A 145 -42.92 -1.84 2.92
N ALA A 146 -43.14 -3.15 2.86
CA ALA A 146 -42.11 -4.13 3.16
C ALA A 146 -40.94 -4.01 2.16
N ALA A 147 -39.73 -3.86 2.67
CA ALA A 147 -38.50 -3.96 1.89
C ALA A 147 -37.77 -5.25 2.24
N THR A 148 -37.24 -5.94 1.23
CA THR A 148 -36.47 -7.17 1.41
C THR A 148 -35.12 -6.98 0.74
N PRO A 149 -34.01 -7.03 1.51
CA PRO A 149 -32.69 -6.88 0.93
C PRO A 149 -32.37 -8.17 0.17
N SER A 150 -31.80 -8.04 -1.03
CA SER A 150 -31.55 -9.18 -1.90
C SER A 150 -30.13 -9.21 -2.43
N ALA A 151 -29.42 -10.33 -2.24
CA ALA A 151 -28.04 -10.45 -2.70
C ALA A 151 -27.96 -10.46 -4.22
N GLN A 152 -27.22 -9.51 -4.79
CA GLN A 152 -27.03 -9.41 -6.23
C GLN A 152 -25.68 -10.02 -6.61
N LEU A 153 -25.70 -11.04 -7.48
CA LEU A 153 -24.48 -11.73 -7.93
C LEU A 153 -23.56 -10.82 -8.76
N PHE A 154 -24.10 -9.75 -9.34
CA PHE A 154 -23.37 -8.90 -10.26
C PHE A 154 -23.46 -7.42 -9.85
N HIS A 155 -22.29 -6.82 -9.67
CA HIS A 155 -22.15 -5.41 -9.32
C HIS A 155 -21.78 -4.60 -10.57
N THR A 156 -22.74 -3.88 -11.14
CA THR A 156 -22.63 -3.21 -12.44
C THR A 156 -21.51 -2.16 -12.47
N GLN A 157 -21.22 -1.50 -11.34
CA GLN A 157 -20.14 -0.50 -11.29
C GLN A 157 -18.73 -1.12 -11.36
N ARG A 158 -18.61 -2.45 -11.22
CA ARG A 158 -17.33 -3.20 -11.26
C ARG A 158 -17.08 -3.89 -12.60
N VAL A 159 -17.95 -3.69 -13.60
CA VAL A 159 -17.79 -4.28 -14.95
C VAL A 159 -16.44 -3.92 -15.56
N VAL A 160 -16.00 -2.67 -15.43
CA VAL A 160 -14.70 -2.21 -15.98
C VAL A 160 -13.54 -2.97 -15.34
N VAL A 161 -13.60 -3.20 -14.01
CA VAL A 161 -12.57 -3.96 -13.28
C VAL A 161 -12.52 -5.40 -13.77
N LEU A 162 -13.68 -6.04 -13.97
CA LEU A 162 -13.77 -7.40 -14.51
C LEU A 162 -13.15 -7.49 -15.91
N VAL A 163 -13.47 -6.54 -16.80
CA VAL A 163 -12.91 -6.50 -18.17
C VAL A 163 -11.40 -6.33 -18.14
N LEU A 164 -10.87 -5.40 -17.33
CA LEU A 164 -9.42 -5.20 -17.20
C LEU A 164 -8.71 -6.44 -16.62
N MET A 165 -9.32 -7.11 -15.63
CA MET A 165 -8.79 -8.34 -15.04
C MET A 165 -8.72 -9.48 -16.06
N LEU A 166 -9.79 -9.67 -16.84
CA LEU A 166 -9.84 -10.68 -17.90
C LEU A 166 -8.85 -10.35 -19.02
N ALA A 167 -8.72 -9.08 -19.41
CA ALA A 167 -7.75 -8.65 -20.40
C ALA A 167 -6.31 -8.91 -19.93
N PHE A 168 -5.96 -8.51 -18.71
CA PHE A 168 -4.65 -8.77 -18.12
C PHE A 168 -4.34 -10.27 -18.04
N SER A 169 -5.29 -11.07 -17.52
CA SER A 169 -5.14 -12.53 -17.44
C SER A 169 -4.99 -13.15 -18.84
N GLY A 170 -5.76 -12.67 -19.82
CA GLY A 170 -5.66 -13.08 -21.21
C GLY A 170 -4.30 -12.75 -21.82
N PHE A 171 -3.76 -11.54 -21.60
CA PHE A 171 -2.42 -11.17 -22.03
C PHE A 171 -1.34 -12.02 -21.36
N ALA A 172 -1.42 -12.23 -20.05
CA ALA A 172 -0.50 -13.08 -19.32
C ALA A 172 -0.49 -14.52 -19.88
N LEU A 173 -1.67 -15.13 -20.02
CA LEU A 173 -1.82 -16.47 -20.60
C LEU A 173 -1.33 -16.52 -22.05
N TYR A 174 -1.62 -15.49 -22.84
CA TYR A 174 -1.11 -15.36 -24.21
C TYR A 174 0.42 -15.38 -24.23
N PHE A 175 1.09 -14.54 -23.43
CA PHE A 175 2.56 -14.50 -23.38
C PHE A 175 3.17 -15.81 -22.84
N ILE A 176 2.57 -16.42 -21.82
CA ILE A 176 3.01 -17.71 -21.28
C ILE A 176 2.94 -18.79 -22.36
N PHE A 177 1.81 -18.89 -23.06
CA PHE A 177 1.61 -19.88 -24.12
C PHE A 177 2.51 -19.61 -25.33
N HIS A 178 2.72 -18.34 -25.68
CA HIS A 178 3.61 -17.92 -26.75
C HIS A 178 5.07 -18.25 -26.45
N ALA A 179 5.52 -18.05 -25.20
CA ALA A 179 6.84 -18.42 -24.73
C ALA A 179 7.04 -19.95 -24.71
N LYS A 180 6.03 -20.72 -24.26
CA LYS A 180 6.06 -22.19 -24.26
C LYS A 180 6.12 -22.81 -25.67
N ARG A 181 5.66 -22.10 -26.71
CA ARG A 181 5.70 -22.57 -28.12
C ARG A 181 7.09 -22.45 -28.78
N GLY A 182 8.15 -22.24 -28.01
CA GLY A 182 9.52 -22.31 -28.51
C GLY A 182 9.97 -21.09 -29.31
N LYS A 183 9.22 -19.99 -29.28
CA LYS A 183 9.75 -18.72 -29.80
C LYS A 183 10.86 -18.25 -28.87
N THR A 184 12.05 -18.06 -29.42
CA THR A 184 13.19 -17.50 -28.71
C THR A 184 12.90 -16.04 -28.35
N MET A 185 12.27 -15.83 -27.20
CA MET A 185 12.17 -14.51 -26.59
C MET A 185 13.59 -14.11 -26.18
N TYR A 186 14.07 -12.96 -26.67
CA TYR A 186 15.34 -12.42 -26.20
C TYR A 186 15.19 -12.05 -24.72
N VAL A 187 15.64 -12.95 -23.85
CA VAL A 187 15.81 -12.64 -22.43
C VAL A 187 17.06 -11.77 -22.35
N ARG A 188 16.87 -10.48 -22.04
CA ARG A 188 17.99 -9.55 -21.83
C ARG A 188 18.86 -10.13 -20.71
N PRO A 189 20.14 -10.47 -20.97
CA PRO A 189 21.01 -10.95 -19.92
C PRO A 189 21.12 -9.86 -18.85
N ILE A 190 20.96 -10.26 -17.60
CA ILE A 190 21.13 -9.35 -16.47
C ILE A 190 22.63 -9.09 -16.39
N ALA A 191 23.04 -7.84 -16.63
CA ALA A 191 24.45 -7.45 -16.72
C ALA A 191 25.27 -7.93 -15.49
N GLY A 192 24.64 -7.97 -14.31
CA GLY A 192 25.25 -8.47 -13.08
C GLY A 192 25.64 -9.95 -13.10
N ILE A 193 24.95 -10.81 -13.85
CA ILE A 193 25.25 -12.26 -13.90
C ILE A 193 26.48 -12.54 -14.78
N ASN A 194 26.60 -11.88 -15.93
CA ASN A 194 27.77 -12.04 -16.81
C ASN A 194 29.05 -11.48 -16.17
N ALA A 195 28.91 -10.44 -15.33
CA ALA A 195 30.03 -9.86 -14.60
C ALA A 195 30.66 -10.86 -13.61
N VAL A 196 29.92 -11.85 -13.11
CA VAL A 196 30.43 -12.85 -12.17
C VAL A 196 31.53 -13.69 -12.80
N ASP A 197 31.28 -14.30 -13.96
CA ASP A 197 32.24 -15.18 -14.62
C ASP A 197 33.50 -14.38 -15.07
N GLU A 198 33.33 -13.15 -15.57
CA GLU A 198 34.45 -12.26 -15.93
C GLU A 198 35.29 -11.87 -14.70
N ALA A 199 34.63 -11.54 -13.58
CA ALA A 199 35.32 -11.12 -12.38
C ALA A 199 36.08 -12.27 -11.69
N ILE A 200 35.60 -13.52 -11.84
CA ILE A 200 36.33 -14.71 -11.41
C ILE A 200 37.54 -14.94 -12.32
N GLY A 201 37.35 -14.89 -13.65
CA GLY A 201 38.46 -15.03 -14.60
C GLY A 201 39.59 -14.03 -14.35
N ARG A 202 39.27 -12.75 -14.11
CA ARG A 202 40.28 -11.74 -13.75
C ARG A 202 40.95 -12.02 -12.40
N ALA A 203 40.21 -12.50 -11.40
CA ALA A 203 40.81 -12.84 -10.11
C ALA A 203 41.84 -13.97 -10.26
N THR A 204 41.51 -14.97 -11.09
CA THR A 204 42.42 -16.06 -11.46
C THR A 204 43.64 -15.55 -12.21
N GLU A 205 43.46 -14.71 -13.23
CA GLU A 205 44.55 -14.10 -14.01
C GLU A 205 45.48 -13.23 -13.16
N MET A 206 44.94 -12.52 -12.17
CA MET A 206 45.71 -11.67 -11.26
C MET A 206 46.36 -12.46 -10.09
N GLY A 207 45.98 -13.73 -9.89
CA GLY A 207 46.42 -14.52 -8.74
C GLY A 207 45.99 -13.93 -7.38
N ARG A 208 44.90 -13.15 -7.36
CA ARG A 208 44.39 -12.45 -6.17
C ARG A 208 43.08 -13.10 -5.70
N PRO A 209 42.80 -13.11 -4.39
CA PRO A 209 41.60 -13.76 -3.88
C PRO A 209 40.33 -13.01 -4.29
N ILE A 210 39.20 -13.71 -4.16
CA ILE A 210 37.85 -13.13 -4.22
C ILE A 210 37.35 -12.96 -2.79
N LEU A 211 36.75 -11.81 -2.50
CA LEU A 211 36.04 -11.57 -1.25
C LEU A 211 34.53 -11.70 -1.50
N PHE A 212 33.83 -12.53 -0.73
CA PHE A 212 32.39 -12.67 -0.78
C PHE A 212 31.78 -12.32 0.56
N VAL A 213 30.90 -11.32 0.58
CA VAL A 213 30.27 -10.80 1.80
C VAL A 213 28.77 -11.09 1.73
N PRO A 214 28.22 -11.97 2.59
CA PRO A 214 26.80 -12.36 2.57
C PRO A 214 25.84 -11.36 3.24
N GLY A 215 26.34 -10.17 3.61
CA GLY A 215 25.58 -9.13 4.29
C GLY A 215 25.45 -9.35 5.81
N LEU A 216 24.54 -8.59 6.42
CA LEU A 216 24.25 -8.59 7.87
C LEU A 216 22.95 -9.33 8.22
N GLY A 217 22.34 -9.99 7.23
CA GLY A 217 21.06 -10.69 7.40
C GLY A 217 21.23 -12.02 8.14
N ASP A 218 20.18 -12.45 8.82
CA ASP A 218 20.08 -13.80 9.37
C ASP A 218 19.63 -14.81 8.28
N PRO A 219 19.75 -16.13 8.52
CA PRO A 219 19.39 -17.15 7.53
C PRO A 219 17.91 -17.22 7.14
N SER A 220 17.01 -16.60 7.89
CA SER A 220 15.57 -16.56 7.56
C SER A 220 15.22 -15.51 6.51
N GLN A 221 16.13 -14.55 6.28
CA GLN A 221 15.91 -13.46 5.33
C GLN A 221 16.12 -13.93 3.89
N VAL A 222 15.20 -13.54 2.99
CA VAL A 222 15.21 -13.94 1.57
C VAL A 222 16.51 -13.52 0.88
N ALA A 223 17.03 -12.32 1.20
CA ALA A 223 18.28 -11.81 0.66
C ALA A 223 19.49 -12.69 1.04
N THR A 224 19.57 -13.16 2.29
CA THR A 224 20.64 -14.06 2.77
C THR A 224 20.56 -15.42 2.10
N ILE A 225 19.35 -15.97 1.95
CA ILE A 225 19.11 -17.24 1.24
C ILE A 225 19.55 -17.14 -0.23
N ALA A 226 19.24 -16.02 -0.88
CA ALA A 226 19.71 -15.75 -2.23
C ALA A 226 21.25 -15.64 -2.28
N ALA A 227 21.87 -15.00 -1.28
CA ALA A 227 23.32 -14.90 -1.19
C ALA A 227 24.01 -16.27 -1.10
N PHE A 228 23.46 -17.24 -0.36
CA PHE A 228 23.99 -18.62 -0.33
C PHE A 228 23.96 -19.28 -1.71
N THR A 229 22.90 -19.04 -2.47
CA THR A 229 22.76 -19.60 -3.83
C THR A 229 23.83 -19.02 -4.77
N VAL A 230 24.09 -17.72 -4.67
CA VAL A 230 25.16 -17.06 -5.44
C VAL A 230 26.53 -17.54 -4.97
N LEU A 231 26.75 -17.66 -3.66
CA LEU A 231 27.99 -18.20 -3.10
C LEU A 231 28.28 -19.61 -3.64
N ALA A 232 27.30 -20.51 -3.66
CA ALA A 232 27.45 -21.86 -4.19
C ALA A 232 27.87 -21.87 -5.68
N ARG A 233 27.42 -20.89 -6.47
CA ARG A 233 27.82 -20.74 -7.86
C ARG A 233 29.24 -20.18 -7.99
N VAL A 234 29.56 -19.14 -7.23
CA VAL A 234 30.89 -18.51 -7.22
C VAL A 234 31.93 -19.51 -6.72
N ALA A 235 31.68 -20.20 -5.60
CA ALA A 235 32.60 -21.16 -4.99
C ALA A 235 32.93 -22.34 -5.94
N ARG A 236 31.96 -22.84 -6.72
CA ARG A 236 32.23 -23.87 -7.74
C ARG A 236 33.21 -23.38 -8.80
N ARG A 237 32.96 -22.20 -9.36
CA ARG A 237 33.87 -21.59 -10.35
C ARG A 237 35.25 -21.30 -9.75
N VAL A 238 35.29 -20.80 -8.52
CA VAL A 238 36.54 -20.56 -7.80
C VAL A 238 37.34 -21.84 -7.61
N ALA A 239 36.68 -22.96 -7.25
CA ALA A 239 37.32 -24.27 -7.12
C ALA A 239 37.84 -24.80 -8.47
N GLU A 240 37.04 -24.67 -9.54
CA GLU A 240 37.40 -25.03 -10.91
C GLU A 240 38.67 -24.28 -11.37
N TYR A 241 38.69 -22.96 -11.17
CA TYR A 241 39.81 -22.08 -11.54
C TYR A 241 40.92 -21.99 -10.48
N GLN A 242 40.84 -22.79 -9.42
CA GLN A 242 41.84 -22.84 -8.33
C GLN A 242 42.18 -21.47 -7.74
N THR A 243 41.18 -20.60 -7.62
CA THR A 243 41.30 -19.28 -6.99
C THR A 243 40.93 -19.41 -5.49
N ARG A 244 41.39 -18.49 -4.64
CA ARG A 244 41.00 -18.44 -3.22
C ARG A 244 39.76 -17.56 -3.03
N ILE A 245 38.79 -18.01 -2.25
CA ILE A 245 37.61 -17.22 -1.83
C ILE A 245 37.66 -17.00 -0.32
N ILE A 246 37.44 -15.75 0.11
CA ILE A 246 37.40 -15.33 1.50
C ILE A 246 35.97 -14.88 1.81
N VAL A 247 35.37 -15.44 2.86
CA VAL A 247 33.97 -15.23 3.21
C VAL A 247 33.88 -14.84 4.70
N PRO A 248 34.06 -13.54 5.03
CA PRO A 248 33.76 -13.06 6.37
C PRO A 248 32.25 -13.08 6.61
N ASN A 249 31.83 -13.49 7.80
CA ASN A 249 30.42 -13.60 8.17
C ASN A 249 30.11 -12.80 9.43
N TYR A 250 28.99 -12.07 9.39
CA TYR A 250 28.46 -11.30 10.51
C TYR A 250 27.79 -12.18 11.56
N ASP A 251 27.15 -13.27 11.13
CA ASP A 251 26.39 -14.18 11.98
C ASP A 251 27.03 -15.58 12.00
N PRO A 252 27.15 -16.24 13.17
CA PRO A 252 27.83 -17.54 13.27
C PRO A 252 27.02 -18.68 12.64
N VAL A 253 25.69 -18.57 12.52
CA VAL A 253 24.86 -19.55 11.80
C VAL A 253 25.04 -19.39 10.31
N VAL A 254 25.06 -18.14 9.81
CA VAL A 254 25.39 -17.83 8.40
C VAL A 254 26.79 -18.36 8.07
N MET A 255 27.77 -18.19 8.96
CA MET A 255 29.12 -18.77 8.79
C MET A 255 29.08 -20.28 8.59
N ALA A 256 28.39 -21.02 9.46
CA ALA A 256 28.31 -22.48 9.35
C ALA A 256 27.66 -22.93 8.03
N ILE A 257 26.62 -22.23 7.59
CA ILE A 257 25.98 -22.50 6.29
C ILE A 257 26.95 -22.19 5.14
N CYS A 258 27.63 -21.04 5.16
CA CYS A 258 28.62 -20.68 4.17
C CYS A 258 29.77 -21.70 4.10
N GLN A 259 30.23 -22.23 5.24
CA GLN A 259 31.26 -23.26 5.28
C GLN A 259 30.82 -24.52 4.54
N GLU A 260 29.62 -25.01 4.82
CA GLU A 260 29.08 -26.19 4.12
C GLU A 260 28.85 -25.93 2.63
N VAL A 261 28.32 -24.76 2.26
CA VAL A 261 28.13 -24.37 0.86
C VAL A 261 29.47 -24.35 0.09
N VAL A 262 30.51 -23.75 0.66
CA VAL A 262 31.83 -23.67 0.00
C VAL A 262 32.48 -25.05 -0.05
N LYS A 263 32.38 -25.83 1.03
CA LYS A 263 32.94 -27.20 1.10
C LYS A 263 32.27 -28.14 0.10
N GLU A 264 30.94 -28.09 -0.03
CA GLU A 264 30.19 -28.87 -1.02
C GLU A 264 30.58 -28.46 -2.44
N ALA A 265 30.69 -27.16 -2.72
CA ALA A 265 31.12 -26.65 -4.00
C ALA A 265 32.53 -27.12 -4.39
N TYR A 266 33.50 -27.08 -3.46
CA TYR A 266 34.85 -27.59 -3.69
C TYR A 266 34.87 -29.11 -3.89
N SER A 267 34.05 -29.84 -3.13
CA SER A 267 33.95 -31.30 -3.24
C SER A 267 33.34 -31.73 -4.58
N ALA A 268 32.33 -31.00 -5.07
CA ALA A 268 31.69 -31.26 -6.36
C ALA A 268 32.65 -31.11 -7.55
N GLU A 269 33.61 -30.19 -7.47
CA GLU A 269 34.66 -29.98 -8.48
C GLU A 269 35.90 -30.88 -8.27
N GLY A 270 35.84 -31.85 -7.33
CA GLY A 270 36.95 -32.77 -7.04
C GLY A 270 38.16 -32.10 -6.38
N ARG A 271 37.96 -30.97 -5.70
CA ARG A 271 38.99 -30.12 -5.06
C ARG A 271 38.77 -29.99 -3.56
N ALA A 272 38.29 -31.04 -2.89
CA ALA A 272 38.03 -31.02 -1.45
C ALA A 272 39.29 -30.71 -0.61
N ASP A 273 40.48 -31.01 -1.13
CA ASP A 273 41.79 -30.72 -0.53
C ASP A 273 42.15 -29.23 -0.53
N ALA A 274 41.61 -28.45 -1.48
CA ALA A 274 41.83 -27.01 -1.57
C ALA A 274 40.85 -26.20 -0.71
N PHE A 275 39.85 -26.82 -0.10
CA PHE A 275 38.95 -26.14 0.82
C PHE A 275 39.70 -25.78 2.12
N ASN A 276 39.65 -24.51 2.50
CA ASN A 276 40.22 -24.01 3.74
C ASN A 276 39.13 -23.36 4.59
N GLU A 277 38.76 -24.02 5.69
CA GLU A 277 37.73 -23.55 6.61
C GLU A 277 38.07 -22.18 7.22
N ARG A 278 39.36 -21.84 7.36
CA ARG A 278 39.79 -20.54 7.88
C ARG A 278 39.46 -19.36 6.97
N ASP A 279 39.17 -19.62 5.70
CA ASP A 279 38.74 -18.58 4.76
C ASP A 279 37.26 -18.25 4.90
N VAL A 280 36.47 -19.07 5.61
CA VAL A 280 35.06 -18.81 5.92
C VAL A 280 34.92 -18.66 7.44
N TYR A 281 34.94 -17.43 7.91
CA TYR A 281 35.08 -17.14 9.34
C TYR A 281 34.06 -16.14 9.86
N PHE A 282 33.71 -16.28 11.13
CA PHE A 282 32.93 -15.32 11.88
C PHE A 282 33.80 -14.15 12.35
N VAL A 283 33.25 -12.94 12.31
CA VAL A 283 33.93 -11.74 12.79
C VAL A 283 33.32 -11.26 14.11
N THR A 284 32.08 -10.76 14.05
CA THR A 284 31.32 -10.19 15.16
C THR A 284 29.90 -9.85 14.68
N GLN A 285 28.94 -9.85 15.61
CA GLN A 285 27.56 -9.41 15.37
C GLN A 285 27.36 -7.92 15.73
N ASP A 286 28.33 -7.08 15.36
CA ASP A 286 28.22 -5.62 15.45
C ASP A 286 28.59 -4.99 14.10
N GLN A 287 27.69 -4.18 13.55
CA GLN A 287 27.70 -3.71 12.16
C GLN A 287 29.01 -3.01 11.77
N PHE A 288 29.43 -1.99 12.54
CA PHE A 288 30.62 -1.21 12.18
C PHE A 288 31.94 -1.93 12.52
N PRO A 289 32.06 -2.65 13.65
CA PRO A 289 33.20 -3.54 13.89
C PRO A 289 33.35 -4.63 12.81
N TYR A 290 32.25 -5.22 12.36
CA TYR A 290 32.23 -6.16 11.23
C TYR A 290 32.78 -5.50 9.97
N THR A 291 32.23 -4.34 9.61
CA THR A 291 32.65 -3.54 8.44
C THR A 291 34.13 -3.18 8.50
N ALA A 292 34.63 -2.73 9.66
CA ALA A 292 36.03 -2.38 9.85
C ALA A 292 36.96 -3.60 9.67
N SER A 293 36.56 -4.78 10.14
CA SER A 293 37.30 -6.02 9.93
C SER A 293 37.35 -6.41 8.45
N VAL A 294 36.20 -6.36 7.76
CA VAL A 294 36.12 -6.67 6.32
C VAL A 294 36.96 -5.69 5.51
N ASN A 295 36.93 -4.40 5.82
CA ASN A 295 37.82 -3.40 5.24
C ASN A 295 39.29 -3.73 5.49
N GLY A 296 39.64 -4.15 6.72
CA GLY A 296 40.98 -4.62 7.04
C GLY A 296 41.41 -5.80 6.17
N THR A 297 40.50 -6.75 5.90
CA THR A 297 40.75 -7.86 4.98
C THR A 297 40.97 -7.36 3.55
N MET A 298 40.15 -6.41 3.05
CA MET A 298 40.34 -5.83 1.72
C MET A 298 41.72 -5.16 1.57
N LEU A 299 42.18 -4.44 2.59
CA LEU A 299 43.46 -3.73 2.55
C LEU A 299 44.67 -4.66 2.67
N ARG A 300 44.55 -5.77 3.41
CA ARG A 300 45.63 -6.76 3.59
C ARG A 300 45.71 -7.74 2.42
N GLU A 301 44.61 -8.39 2.09
CA GLU A 301 44.56 -9.47 1.10
C GLU A 301 44.48 -8.92 -0.33
N ARG A 302 44.05 -7.66 -0.48
CA ARG A 302 43.82 -7.00 -1.77
C ARG A 302 43.06 -7.92 -2.73
N PRO A 303 41.81 -8.30 -2.44
CA PRO A 303 41.02 -9.13 -3.36
C PRO A 303 40.92 -8.47 -4.75
N ALA A 304 40.89 -9.27 -5.81
CA ALA A 304 40.66 -8.73 -7.16
C ALA A 304 39.19 -8.33 -7.36
N THR A 305 38.28 -9.06 -6.70
CA THR A 305 36.83 -8.87 -6.82
C THR A 305 36.17 -8.99 -5.45
N ASN A 306 35.25 -8.08 -5.16
CA ASN A 306 34.37 -8.09 -4.01
C ASN A 306 32.93 -8.35 -4.45
N PHE A 307 32.32 -9.42 -3.92
CA PHE A 307 30.90 -9.69 -4.03
C PHE A 307 30.19 -9.25 -2.76
N TYR A 308 29.19 -8.37 -2.90
CA TYR A 308 28.31 -7.95 -1.82
C TYR A 308 26.91 -8.48 -2.11
N MET A 309 26.54 -9.61 -1.48
CA MET A 309 25.28 -10.31 -1.75
C MET A 309 24.49 -10.45 -0.47
N GLY A 310 23.26 -9.96 -0.41
CA GLY A 310 22.43 -10.03 0.79
C GLY A 310 22.06 -8.65 1.34
N LYS A 311 21.77 -8.58 2.64
CA LYS A 311 21.28 -7.36 3.26
C LYS A 311 22.41 -6.45 3.73
N PHE A 312 22.38 -5.20 3.29
CA PHE A 312 23.34 -4.18 3.70
C PHE A 312 22.60 -2.88 4.03
N TYR A 313 23.17 -2.09 4.95
CA TYR A 313 22.69 -0.74 5.27
C TYR A 313 23.77 0.30 4.91
N ALA A 314 24.11 1.20 5.84
CA ALA A 314 25.06 2.28 5.64
C ALA A 314 26.50 1.80 5.40
N GLU A 315 26.85 0.60 5.87
CA GLU A 315 28.17 -0.01 5.67
C GLU A 315 28.50 -0.31 4.21
N SER A 316 27.47 -0.46 3.36
CA SER A 316 27.65 -0.67 1.92
C SER A 316 28.54 0.41 1.29
N LEU A 317 28.35 1.68 1.67
CA LEU A 317 29.16 2.79 1.17
C LEU A 317 30.61 2.67 1.61
N ILE A 318 30.84 2.31 2.87
CA ILE A 318 32.17 2.17 3.46
C ILE A 318 32.94 1.00 2.84
N LEU A 319 32.27 -0.15 2.65
CA LEU A 319 32.80 -1.31 1.94
C LEU A 319 33.11 -0.95 0.48
N SER A 320 32.21 -0.22 -0.17
CA SER A 320 32.37 0.14 -1.58
C SER A 320 33.56 1.07 -1.84
N GLU A 321 33.76 2.06 -0.97
CA GLU A 321 34.89 2.99 -1.06
C GLU A 321 36.21 2.25 -0.80
N THR A 322 36.24 1.38 0.22
CA THR A 322 37.44 0.60 0.54
C THR A 322 37.78 -0.38 -0.58
N GLY A 323 36.78 -1.03 -1.16
CA GLY A 323 36.96 -1.91 -2.32
C GLY A 323 37.52 -1.17 -3.54
N PHE A 324 37.03 0.05 -3.80
CA PHE A 324 37.55 0.92 -4.85
C PHE A 324 39.02 1.32 -4.60
N VAL A 325 39.34 1.76 -3.38
CA VAL A 325 40.73 2.10 -2.96
C VAL A 325 41.67 0.90 -3.05
N ALA A 326 41.18 -0.31 -2.74
CA ALA A 326 41.94 -1.55 -2.89
C ALA A 326 42.17 -1.96 -4.36
N GLY A 327 41.46 -1.32 -5.31
CA GLY A 327 41.50 -1.62 -6.73
C GLY A 327 40.74 -2.91 -7.09
N SER A 328 39.64 -3.18 -6.38
CA SER A 328 38.82 -4.38 -6.56
C SER A 328 37.63 -4.07 -7.48
N ILE A 329 37.27 -5.02 -8.35
CA ILE A 329 35.97 -4.99 -9.03
C ILE A 329 34.88 -5.28 -8.01
N GLN A 330 33.74 -4.61 -8.12
CA GLN A 330 32.67 -4.71 -7.14
C GLN A 330 31.38 -5.16 -7.81
N ILE A 331 30.80 -6.25 -7.31
CA ILE A 331 29.53 -6.79 -7.79
C ILE A 331 28.57 -6.85 -6.60
N ALA A 332 27.46 -6.13 -6.70
CA ALA A 332 26.49 -6.01 -5.63
C ALA A 332 25.13 -6.56 -6.08
N GLY A 333 24.52 -7.38 -5.21
CA GLY A 333 23.15 -7.86 -5.30
C GLY A 333 22.52 -7.73 -3.92
N THR A 334 22.02 -6.53 -3.62
CA THR A 334 21.54 -6.17 -2.29
C THR A 334 20.02 -6.03 -2.26
N ASP A 335 19.45 -6.29 -1.08
CA ASP A 335 18.05 -5.99 -0.72
C ASP A 335 18.01 -4.71 0.12
#